data_AF-A0A971XXM4-F1
#
_entry.id   AF-A0A971XXM4-F1
#
_cell.length_a   1.000
_cell.length_b   1.000
_cell.length_c   1.000
_cell.angle_alpha   90.00
_cell.angle_beta   90.00
_cell.angle_gamma   90.00
#
_symmetry.space_group_name_H-M   'P 1'
#
loop_
_entity.id
_entity.type
_entity.pdbx_description
1 polymer ?
#
loop_
_entity_poly.entity_id
_entity_poly.type
_entity_poly.pdbx_seq_one_letter_code
_entity_poly.pdbx_strand_id
1 'polypeptide(L)'
;LARVIFALGIRLVGEAAARELASRFRSMDRLQKASREELQAVPMIGDKIAESVISFMNEPQNQRVIQRLAEAGITMAEEEPEEAVSSRPLEGKTVVLTGTLVNYSRQEAAELVRSLGGRVTSSVSRNTDYVVAGTNPGSKLTKAQELGIPILTEDDLEGFLKE
;
A
#
# COMPACT_ATOMS: atom_id res chain seq x y z
N LEU A 1 4.38 -16.79 -0.93
CA LEU A 1 5.80 -16.81 -1.36
C LEU A 1 6.76 -17.33 -0.28
N ALA A 2 6.60 -16.96 1.00
CA ALA A 2 7.52 -17.33 2.09
C ALA A 2 7.90 -18.82 2.18
N ARG A 3 6.93 -19.73 2.00
CA ARG A 3 7.17 -21.19 2.03
C ARG A 3 8.12 -21.65 0.92
N VAL A 4 8.06 -21.02 -0.25
CA VAL A 4 8.94 -21.33 -1.37
C VAL A 4 10.37 -20.87 -1.04
N ILE A 5 10.54 -19.63 -0.58
CA ILE A 5 11.86 -19.09 -0.19
C ILE A 5 12.52 -19.98 0.88
N PHE A 6 11.75 -20.41 1.87
CA PHE A 6 12.26 -21.32 2.90
C PHE A 6 12.65 -22.70 2.33
N ALA A 7 11.81 -23.27 1.46
CA ALA A 7 12.06 -24.59 0.85
C ALA A 7 13.25 -24.62 -0.11
N LEU A 8 13.68 -23.47 -0.65
CA LEU A 8 14.89 -23.37 -1.48
C LEU A 8 16.18 -23.66 -0.70
N GLY A 9 16.15 -23.63 0.63
CA GLY A 9 17.30 -24.01 1.46
C GLY A 9 18.46 -23.02 1.39
N ILE A 10 18.16 -21.72 1.19
CA ILE A 10 19.18 -20.66 1.16
C ILE A 10 19.92 -20.65 2.51
N ARG A 11 21.26 -20.69 2.46
CA ARG A 11 22.10 -20.71 3.66
C ARG A 11 21.77 -19.52 4.56
N LEU A 12 21.63 -19.77 5.87
CA LEU A 12 21.28 -18.77 6.90
C LEU A 12 19.86 -18.17 6.79
N VAL A 13 19.04 -18.58 5.83
CA VAL A 13 17.65 -18.13 5.71
C VAL A 13 16.74 -19.15 6.39
N GLY A 14 16.34 -18.85 7.62
CA GLY A 14 15.31 -19.59 8.33
C GLY A 14 13.90 -19.16 7.95
N GLU A 15 12.90 -19.79 8.54
CA GLU A 15 11.48 -19.51 8.25
C GLU A 15 11.10 -18.04 8.49
N ALA A 16 11.57 -17.44 9.59
CA ALA A 16 11.30 -16.04 9.91
C ALA A 16 11.90 -15.10 8.83
N ALA A 17 13.17 -15.30 8.46
CA ALA A 17 13.82 -14.50 7.42
C ALA A 17 13.12 -14.69 6.05
N ALA A 18 12.68 -15.90 5.73
CA ALA A 18 11.93 -16.16 4.50
C ALA A 18 10.57 -15.42 4.46
N ARG A 19 9.89 -15.28 5.61
CA ARG A 19 8.66 -14.47 5.71
C ARG A 19 8.95 -12.99 5.51
N GLU A 20 10.01 -12.47 6.11
CA GLU A 20 10.40 -11.06 5.94
C GLU A 20 10.78 -10.74 4.49
N LEU A 21 11.55 -11.63 3.84
CA LEU A 21 11.85 -11.52 2.41
C LEU A 21 10.59 -11.55 1.54
N ALA A 22 9.68 -12.50 1.78
CA ALA A 22 8.44 -12.58 1.04
C ALA A 22 7.58 -11.31 1.21
N SER A 23 7.47 -10.82 2.45
CA SER A 23 6.72 -9.59 2.78
C SER A 23 7.32 -8.36 2.11
N ARG A 24 8.65 -8.24 2.09
CA ARG A 24 9.33 -7.07 1.49
C ARG A 24 9.28 -7.07 -0.03
N PHE A 25 9.57 -8.21 -0.65
CA PHE A 25 9.80 -8.29 -2.10
C PHE A 25 8.56 -8.74 -2.87
N ARG A 26 7.62 -9.44 -2.23
CA ARG A 26 6.32 -9.89 -2.77
C ARG A 26 6.38 -10.82 -3.99
N SER A 27 7.48 -10.87 -4.74
CA SER A 27 7.70 -11.82 -5.83
C SER A 27 9.12 -12.35 -5.83
N MET A 28 9.27 -13.59 -6.33
CA MET A 28 10.57 -14.23 -6.53
C MET A 28 11.43 -13.48 -7.56
N ASP A 29 10.82 -12.82 -8.55
CA ASP A 29 11.55 -12.01 -9.53
C ASP A 29 12.14 -10.73 -8.88
N ARG A 30 11.34 -10.00 -8.09
CA ARG A 30 11.83 -8.84 -7.32
C ARG A 30 12.94 -9.26 -6.36
N LEU A 31 12.80 -10.40 -5.69
CA LEU A 31 13.83 -10.92 -4.79
C LEU A 31 15.12 -11.29 -5.53
N GLN A 32 15.04 -11.88 -6.73
CA GLN A 32 16.22 -12.21 -7.55
C GLN A 32 16.99 -10.97 -8.02
N LYS A 33 16.29 -9.84 -8.22
CA LYS A 33 16.87 -8.57 -8.66
C LYS A 33 17.30 -7.65 -7.51
N ALA A 34 17.03 -8.06 -6.26
CA ALA A 34 17.27 -7.23 -5.08
C ALA A 34 18.75 -6.90 -4.91
N SER A 35 19.03 -5.63 -4.59
CA SER A 35 20.39 -5.20 -4.24
C SER A 35 20.76 -5.66 -2.82
N ARG A 36 22.06 -5.61 -2.51
CA ARG A 36 22.56 -5.90 -1.16
C ARG A 36 21.94 -4.94 -0.14
N GLU A 37 21.85 -3.67 -0.47
CA GLU A 37 21.28 -2.61 0.38
C GLU A 37 19.80 -2.86 0.65
N GLU A 38 19.04 -3.25 -0.38
CA GLU A 38 17.61 -3.58 -0.24
C GLU A 38 17.39 -4.79 0.67
N LEU A 39 18.22 -5.83 0.53
CA LEU A 39 18.18 -7.01 1.39
C LEU A 39 18.51 -6.65 2.84
N GLN A 40 19.51 -5.80 3.08
CA GLN A 40 19.89 -5.38 4.43
C GLN A 40 18.87 -4.45 5.11
N ALA A 41 18.04 -3.77 4.32
CA ALA A 41 16.93 -2.97 4.84
C ALA A 41 15.80 -3.85 5.42
N VAL A 42 15.81 -5.16 5.14
CA VAL A 42 14.83 -6.10 5.68
C VAL A 42 15.18 -6.43 7.13
N PRO A 43 14.22 -6.36 8.06
CA PRO A 43 14.43 -6.80 9.43
C PRO A 43 15.04 -8.20 9.49
N MET A 44 15.99 -8.41 10.39
CA MET A 44 16.68 -9.70 10.59
C MET A 44 17.66 -10.12 9.49
N ILE A 45 17.86 -9.31 8.43
CA ILE A 45 18.81 -9.61 7.36
C ILE A 45 20.06 -8.75 7.50
N GLY A 46 21.10 -9.34 8.07
CA GLY A 46 22.44 -8.75 8.09
C GLY A 46 23.27 -9.11 6.85
N ASP A 47 24.49 -8.56 6.77
CA ASP A 47 25.45 -8.74 5.67
C ASP A 47 25.56 -10.17 5.16
N LYS A 48 25.75 -11.14 6.07
CA LYS A 48 25.97 -12.55 5.71
C LYS A 48 24.74 -13.22 5.09
N ILE A 49 23.55 -12.83 5.55
CA ILE A 49 22.29 -13.37 5.02
C ILE A 49 22.03 -12.75 3.64
N ALA A 50 22.21 -11.43 3.50
CA ALA A 50 22.10 -10.75 2.22
C ALA A 50 23.06 -11.35 1.17
N GLU A 51 24.32 -11.57 1.54
CA GLU A 51 25.30 -12.22 0.68
C GLU A 51 24.90 -13.66 0.30
N SER A 52 24.38 -14.44 1.25
CA SER A 52 23.92 -15.81 0.99
C SER A 52 22.73 -15.84 0.01
N VAL A 53 21.80 -14.88 0.14
CA VAL A 53 20.67 -14.72 -0.78
C VAL A 53 21.17 -14.36 -2.18
N ILE A 54 22.00 -13.32 -2.31
CA ILE A 54 22.56 -12.88 -3.60
C ILE A 54 23.34 -14.01 -4.28
N SER A 55 24.19 -14.70 -3.52
CA SER A 55 25.00 -15.81 -4.06
C SER A 55 24.09 -16.95 -4.54
N PHE A 56 23.04 -17.27 -3.78
CA PHE A 56 22.07 -18.29 -4.18
C PHE A 56 21.34 -17.89 -5.47
N MET A 57 20.88 -16.64 -5.57
CA MET A 57 20.12 -16.16 -6.73
C MET A 57 20.97 -16.01 -8.00
N ASN A 58 22.28 -15.82 -7.86
CA ASN A 58 23.20 -15.72 -9.00
C ASN A 58 23.75 -17.08 -9.48
N GLU A 59 23.53 -18.15 -8.73
CA GLU A 59 23.97 -19.49 -9.12
C GLU A 59 23.04 -20.06 -10.21
N PRO A 60 23.55 -20.38 -11.42
CA PRO A 60 22.71 -20.83 -12.54
C PRO A 60 21.89 -22.08 -12.25
N GLN A 61 22.39 -22.98 -11.39
CA GLN A 61 21.64 -24.18 -11.00
C GLN A 61 20.40 -23.84 -10.19
N ASN A 62 20.50 -22.86 -9.28
CA ASN A 62 19.38 -22.42 -8.45
C ASN A 62 18.34 -21.66 -9.27
N GLN A 63 18.79 -20.82 -10.21
CA GLN A 63 17.90 -20.14 -11.16
C GLN A 63 17.06 -21.14 -11.96
N ARG A 64 17.67 -22.24 -12.43
CA ARG A 64 16.95 -23.32 -13.12
C ARG A 64 15.93 -24.02 -12.22
N VAL A 65 16.24 -24.23 -10.94
CA VAL A 65 15.29 -24.80 -9.98
C VAL A 65 14.10 -23.86 -9.80
N ILE A 66 14.35 -22.58 -9.57
CA ILE A 66 13.29 -21.55 -9.43
C ILE A 66 12.41 -21.53 -10.68
N GLN A 67 13.01 -21.52 -11.86
CA GLN A 67 12.27 -21.53 -13.13
C GLN A 67 11.38 -22.77 -13.28
N ARG A 68 11.91 -23.97 -13.00
CA ARG A 68 11.13 -25.22 -13.07
C ARG A 68 9.97 -25.24 -12.09
N LEU A 69 10.15 -24.67 -10.89
CA LEU A 69 9.08 -24.55 -9.91
C LEU A 69 7.98 -23.59 -10.42
N ALA A 70 8.36 -22.49 -11.06
CA ALA A 70 7.41 -21.55 -11.66
C ALA A 70 6.63 -22.20 -12.83
N GLU A 71 7.32 -22.92 -13.71
CA GLU A 71 6.72 -23.67 -14.83
C GLU A 71 5.77 -24.78 -14.35
N ALA A 72 6.01 -25.34 -13.16
CA ALA A 72 5.13 -26.30 -12.51
C ALA A 72 3.88 -25.66 -11.86
N GLY A 73 3.70 -24.34 -11.97
CA GLY A 73 2.53 -23.63 -11.44
C GLY A 73 2.62 -23.27 -9.96
N ILE A 74 3.82 -23.31 -9.36
CA ILE A 74 3.99 -22.87 -7.96
C ILE A 74 3.87 -21.35 -7.88
N THR A 75 3.12 -20.87 -6.88
CA THR A 75 2.91 -19.45 -6.63
C THR A 75 4.22 -18.73 -6.28
N MET A 76 4.76 -17.98 -7.26
CA MET A 76 6.02 -17.21 -7.16
C MET A 76 5.84 -15.74 -6.79
N ALA A 77 4.61 -15.27 -6.67
CA ALA A 77 4.28 -13.93 -6.21
C ALA A 77 3.14 -14.04 -5.20
N GLU A 78 3.19 -13.22 -4.15
CA GLU A 78 2.00 -12.93 -3.36
C GLU A 78 1.16 -11.94 -4.15
N GLU A 79 -0.16 -12.13 -4.14
CA GLU A 79 -1.09 -11.12 -4.64
C GLU A 79 -0.73 -9.80 -3.94
N GLU A 80 -0.53 -8.75 -4.74
CA GLU A 80 -0.49 -7.41 -4.20
C GLU A 80 -1.81 -7.21 -3.44
N PRO A 81 -1.81 -6.84 -2.14
CA PRO A 81 -2.85 -5.90 -1.76
C PRO A 81 -2.58 -4.72 -2.68
N GLU A 82 -3.49 -4.48 -3.64
CA GLU A 82 -3.41 -3.44 -4.67
C GLU A 82 -2.42 -2.38 -4.22
N GLU A 83 -1.21 -2.41 -4.81
CA GLU A 83 -0.27 -1.33 -4.58
C GLU A 83 -1.08 -0.08 -4.91
N ALA A 84 -1.38 0.72 -3.88
CA ALA A 84 -1.89 2.07 -4.06
C ALA A 84 -0.81 2.80 -4.85
N VAL A 85 -0.88 2.68 -6.17
CA VAL A 85 -0.05 3.37 -7.13
C VAL A 85 -0.38 4.83 -6.94
N SER A 86 0.41 5.45 -6.07
CA SER A 86 0.89 6.82 -6.20
C SER A 86 -0.11 7.90 -6.62
N SER A 87 -1.34 7.84 -6.15
CA SER A 87 -2.12 9.04 -5.89
C SER A 87 -2.55 8.95 -4.42
N ARG A 88 -1.85 9.69 -3.55
CA ARG A 88 -2.45 10.13 -2.28
C ARG A 88 -2.95 11.55 -2.52
N PRO A 89 -4.03 11.74 -3.30
CA PRO A 89 -4.49 13.05 -3.72
C PRO A 89 -4.84 13.94 -2.52
N LEU A 90 -5.07 13.33 -1.35
CA LEU A 90 -5.42 13.99 -0.12
C LEU A 90 -4.27 14.01 0.90
N GLU A 91 -3.03 13.67 0.52
CA GLU A 91 -1.90 13.67 1.47
C GLU A 91 -1.72 15.04 2.14
N GLY A 92 -1.83 15.06 3.47
CA GLY A 92 -1.72 16.29 4.27
C GLY A 92 -2.92 17.24 4.17
N LYS A 93 -3.96 16.88 3.40
CA LYS A 93 -5.19 17.68 3.24
C LYS A 93 -6.17 17.44 4.36
N THR A 94 -6.85 18.51 4.80
CA THR A 94 -7.90 18.42 5.81
C THR A 94 -9.27 18.41 5.15
N VAL A 95 -10.02 17.32 5.36
CA VAL A 95 -11.35 17.10 4.78
C VAL A 95 -12.41 17.16 5.88
N VAL A 96 -13.55 17.81 5.60
CA VAL A 96 -14.72 17.79 6.48
C VAL A 96 -15.87 17.08 5.79
N LEU A 97 -16.45 16.08 6.47
CA LEU A 97 -17.64 15.38 6.00
C LEU A 97 -18.89 16.09 6.56
N THR A 98 -19.84 16.46 5.69
CA THR A 98 -21.11 17.07 6.08
C THR A 98 -22.29 16.53 5.28
N GLY A 99 -23.48 16.51 5.90
CA GLY A 99 -24.68 15.89 5.33
C GLY A 99 -24.75 14.38 5.54
N THR A 100 -25.80 13.77 4.99
CA THR A 100 -26.01 12.33 4.96
C THR A 100 -25.42 11.78 3.67
N LEU A 101 -24.35 11.01 3.80
CA LEU A 101 -23.73 10.29 2.70
C LEU A 101 -24.63 9.10 2.31
N VAL A 102 -24.92 8.96 1.03
CA VAL A 102 -25.86 7.97 0.47
C VAL A 102 -25.14 6.67 0.09
N ASN A 103 -23.92 6.79 -0.43
CA ASN A 103 -23.11 5.68 -0.93
C ASN A 103 -22.21 5.09 0.17
N TYR A 104 -21.81 5.93 1.14
CA TYR A 104 -20.92 5.52 2.22
C TYR A 104 -21.49 5.87 3.60
N SER A 105 -21.24 5.02 4.60
CA SER A 105 -21.37 5.46 5.98
C SER A 105 -20.33 6.53 6.29
N ARG A 106 -20.63 7.40 7.26
CA ARG A 106 -19.69 8.43 7.72
C ARG A 106 -18.35 7.86 8.17
N GLN A 107 -18.35 6.62 8.65
CA GLN A 107 -17.16 5.92 9.09
C GLN A 107 -16.35 5.40 7.90
N GLU A 108 -17.00 4.80 6.91
CA GLU A 108 -16.36 4.33 5.65
C GLU A 108 -15.76 5.50 4.88
N ALA A 109 -16.48 6.60 4.71
CA ALA A 109 -15.94 7.79 4.05
C ALA A 109 -14.73 8.37 4.81
N ALA A 110 -14.72 8.27 6.15
CA ALA A 110 -13.58 8.70 6.94
C ALA A 110 -12.37 7.76 6.82
N GLU A 111 -12.59 6.46 6.67
CA GLU A 111 -11.55 5.50 6.34
C GLU A 111 -11.00 5.72 4.94
N LEU A 112 -11.87 6.03 3.98
CA LEU A 112 -11.49 6.33 2.61
C LEU A 112 -10.60 7.58 2.50
N VAL A 113 -11.00 8.68 3.16
CA VAL A 113 -10.17 9.89 3.21
C VAL A 113 -8.80 9.59 3.84
N ARG A 114 -8.77 8.72 4.86
CA ARG A 114 -7.50 8.33 5.52
C ARG A 114 -6.65 7.42 4.63
N SER A 115 -7.25 6.52 3.86
CA SER A 115 -6.53 5.66 2.91
C SER A 115 -5.91 6.49 1.77
N LEU A 116 -6.57 7.57 1.36
CA LEU A 116 -6.08 8.57 0.41
C LEU A 116 -5.04 9.56 1.01
N GLY A 117 -4.67 9.43 2.29
CA GLY A 117 -3.66 10.25 2.97
C GLY A 117 -4.17 11.52 3.66
N GLY A 118 -5.49 11.75 3.67
CA GLY A 118 -6.14 12.92 4.25
C GLY A 118 -6.53 12.80 5.72
N ARG A 119 -6.78 13.96 6.34
CA ARG A 119 -7.24 14.06 7.74
C ARG A 119 -8.69 14.51 7.79
N VAL A 120 -9.55 13.73 8.43
CA VAL A 120 -10.96 14.09 8.64
C VAL A 120 -11.11 14.95 9.90
N THR A 121 -11.80 16.08 9.78
CA THR A 121 -12.16 16.94 10.92
C THR A 121 -13.66 17.22 10.94
N SER A 122 -14.20 17.56 12.12
CA SER A 122 -15.63 17.76 12.34
C SER A 122 -16.09 19.22 12.13
N SER A 123 -15.14 20.16 12.00
CA SER A 123 -15.37 21.59 11.94
C SER A 123 -14.75 22.20 10.68
N VAL A 124 -15.53 23.03 9.98
CA VAL A 124 -15.03 23.81 8.84
C VAL A 124 -14.27 25.03 9.37
N SER A 125 -13.00 25.11 9.01
CA SER A 125 -12.07 26.18 9.39
C SER A 125 -11.30 26.67 8.16
N ARG A 126 -10.50 27.74 8.31
CA ARG A 126 -9.62 28.22 7.23
C ARG A 126 -8.54 27.21 6.82
N ASN A 127 -8.27 26.20 7.65
CA ASN A 127 -7.29 25.15 7.37
C ASN A 127 -7.95 23.92 6.73
N THR A 128 -9.24 23.98 6.42
CA THR A 128 -9.94 22.90 5.73
C THR A 128 -9.71 23.05 4.22
N ASP A 129 -9.12 22.03 3.60
CA ASP A 129 -8.84 22.01 2.16
C ASP A 129 -10.06 21.59 1.34
N TYR A 130 -10.86 20.64 1.85
CA TYR A 130 -12.03 20.11 1.14
C TYR A 130 -13.20 19.86 2.07
N VAL A 131 -14.42 20.00 1.55
CA VAL A 131 -15.65 19.61 2.24
C VAL A 131 -16.42 18.60 1.39
N VAL A 132 -16.58 17.38 1.89
CA VAL A 132 -17.43 16.38 1.23
C VAL A 132 -18.86 16.58 1.70
N ALA A 133 -19.75 16.94 0.78
CA ALA A 133 -21.15 17.23 1.05
C ALA A 133 -22.06 16.12 0.50
N GLY A 134 -22.72 15.40 1.40
CA GLY A 134 -23.80 14.47 1.07
C GLY A 134 -25.16 15.16 1.00
N THR A 135 -26.23 14.36 0.95
CA THR A 135 -27.61 14.86 0.98
C THR A 135 -27.90 15.66 2.25
N ASN A 136 -28.50 16.84 2.08
CA ASN A 136 -28.84 17.79 3.15
C ASN A 136 -27.64 18.28 4.02
N PRO A 137 -26.64 18.95 3.42
CA PRO A 137 -25.34 19.22 4.06
C PRO A 137 -25.36 20.35 5.11
N GLY A 138 -26.50 21.01 5.31
CA GLY A 138 -26.76 21.95 6.42
C GLY A 138 -25.79 23.13 6.49
N SER A 139 -25.66 23.71 7.69
CA SER A 139 -24.92 24.96 7.96
C SER A 139 -23.41 24.90 7.70
N LYS A 140 -22.83 23.71 7.50
CA LYS A 140 -21.39 23.56 7.20
C LYS A 140 -21.09 23.79 5.72
N LEU A 141 -22.04 23.51 4.82
CA LEU A 141 -21.90 23.83 3.41
C LEU A 141 -21.88 25.34 3.19
N THR A 142 -22.78 26.06 3.85
CA THR A 142 -22.81 27.54 3.81
C THR A 142 -21.48 28.12 4.28
N LYS A 143 -20.92 27.61 5.38
CA LYS A 143 -19.63 28.05 5.91
C LYS A 143 -18.45 27.72 4.98
N ALA A 144 -18.50 26.60 4.26
CA ALA A 144 -17.50 26.26 3.26
C ALA A 144 -17.54 27.20 2.05
N GLN A 145 -18.75 27.54 1.58
CA GLN A 145 -18.97 28.51 0.51
C GLN A 145 -18.49 29.92 0.88
N GLU A 146 -18.82 30.38 2.10
CA GLU A 146 -18.37 31.69 2.62
C GLU A 146 -16.83 31.80 2.72
N LEU A 147 -16.16 30.67 2.99
CA LEU A 147 -14.70 30.60 3.10
C LEU A 147 -14.00 30.29 1.76
N GLY A 148 -14.76 30.05 0.68
CA GLY A 148 -14.22 29.72 -0.64
C GLY A 148 -13.56 28.34 -0.70
N ILE A 149 -13.97 27.41 0.15
CA ILE A 149 -13.39 26.06 0.23
C ILE A 149 -14.07 25.15 -0.79
N PRO A 150 -13.30 24.39 -1.60
CA PRO A 150 -13.85 23.44 -2.56
C PRO A 150 -14.78 22.40 -1.91
N ILE A 151 -15.94 22.18 -2.53
CA ILE A 151 -16.94 21.21 -2.09
C ILE A 151 -16.88 20.01 -3.03
N LEU A 152 -16.69 18.82 -2.47
CA LEU A 152 -16.65 17.54 -3.16
C LEU A 152 -17.95 16.76 -2.89
N THR A 153 -18.37 15.97 -3.85
CA THR A 153 -19.44 14.97 -3.69
C THR A 153 -18.86 13.59 -3.35
N GLU A 154 -19.73 12.63 -3.03
CA GLU A 154 -19.33 11.22 -2.84
C GLU A 154 -18.71 10.63 -4.12
N ASP A 155 -19.25 10.98 -5.28
CA ASP A 155 -18.72 10.53 -6.57
C ASP A 155 -17.34 11.15 -6.87
N ASP A 156 -17.09 12.40 -6.47
CA ASP A 156 -15.76 13.01 -6.60
C ASP A 156 -14.73 12.30 -5.70
N LEU A 157 -15.16 11.88 -4.51
CA LEU A 157 -14.33 11.10 -3.60
C LEU A 157 -14.01 9.71 -4.17
N GLU A 158 -14.95 9.10 -4.90
CA GLU A 158 -14.72 7.90 -5.70
C GLU A 158 -13.81 8.13 -6.91
N GLY A 159 -13.87 9.31 -7.53
CA GLY A 159 -12.96 9.70 -8.61
C GLY A 159 -11.50 9.61 -8.17
N PHE A 160 -11.20 10.08 -6.96
CA PHE A 160 -9.87 10.01 -6.36
C PHE A 160 -9.38 8.58 -6.05
N LEU A 161 -10.26 7.58 -6.04
CA LEU A 161 -9.88 6.17 -5.91
C LEU A 161 -9.54 5.50 -7.24
N LYS A 162 -9.99 6.07 -8.36
CA LYS A 162 -9.88 5.48 -9.71
C LYS A 162 -8.75 6.09 -10.55
N GLU A 163 -8.09 7.13 -10.06
CA GLU A 163 -6.94 7.83 -10.68
C GLU A 163 -5.61 7.45 -10.04
#